data_AF-A0A8S1W7M1-F1
#
_entry.id   AF-A0A8S1W7M1-F1
#
_cell.length_a   1.000
_cell.length_b   1.000
_cell.length_c   1.000
_cell.angle_alpha   90.00
_cell.angle_beta   90.00
_cell.angle_gamma   90.00
#
_symmetry.space_group_name_H-M   'P 1'
#
loop_
_entity.id
_entity.type
_entity.pdbx_description
1 polymer ?
#
loop_
_entity_poly.entity_id
_entity_poly.type
_entity_poly.pdbx_seq_one_letter_code
_entity_poly.pdbx_strand_id
1 'polypeptide(L)'
;MSASLEPKISRTSSLDDKQDNVLQQSKIENLIQKKDNNNLYKLLKKNKKSRTSYKKLKYDGIIYKIGQNLCIKADRRVDYVAKLIKIVKLVDNNDEIYPLIKVQWYYRKFELGDLPMTYMDYISENEVFKTNEYDYIEIESIVSLASILTYQEFDKLETMNDTTYFMRAAYINRTFQPPIEEWATTCICQKPPNPDLKYIQCEACQGWCHLKCVDLTKEKAKKLLNFVCPKCQQ
;
A
#
# COMPACT_ATOMS: atom_id res chain seq x y z
N MET A 1 -77.59 20.46 19.46
CA MET A 1 -76.25 20.84 19.01
C MET A 1 -75.30 20.72 20.18
N SER A 2 -74.54 19.63 20.25
CA SER A 2 -73.51 19.41 21.26
C SER A 2 -72.33 18.79 20.54
N ALA A 3 -71.27 19.58 20.37
CA ALA A 3 -70.05 19.22 19.69
C ALA A 3 -69.16 18.39 20.63
N SER A 4 -68.78 17.19 20.20
CA SER A 4 -67.75 16.38 20.82
C SER A 4 -66.38 16.84 20.35
N LEU A 5 -65.46 17.06 21.30
CA LEU A 5 -64.04 17.30 21.09
C LEU A 5 -63.35 15.99 20.71
N GLU A 6 -62.67 15.94 19.56
CA GLU A 6 -61.72 14.87 19.24
C GLU A 6 -60.30 15.22 19.73
N PRO A 7 -59.52 14.27 20.27
CA PRO A 7 -58.14 14.51 20.71
C PRO A 7 -57.16 14.50 19.53
N LYS A 8 -56.25 15.48 19.51
CA LYS A 8 -55.07 15.49 18.62
C LYS A 8 -54.16 14.31 18.93
N ILE A 9 -54.04 13.38 17.98
CA ILE A 9 -53.05 12.29 18.03
C ILE A 9 -51.67 12.87 17.71
N SER A 10 -50.78 12.88 18.70
CA SER A 10 -49.36 13.19 18.54
C SER A 10 -48.66 12.05 17.80
N ARG A 11 -47.93 12.38 16.72
CA ARG A 11 -47.10 11.43 15.95
C ARG A 11 -46.04 10.80 16.86
N THR A 12 -46.19 9.51 17.12
CA THR A 12 -45.14 8.60 17.60
C THR A 12 -44.14 8.38 16.46
N SER A 13 -43.14 9.25 16.32
CA SER A 13 -42.07 9.09 15.32
C SER A 13 -40.67 9.00 15.96
N SER A 14 -40.56 8.76 17.26
CA SER A 14 -39.29 8.94 17.99
C SER A 14 -38.59 7.66 18.43
N LEU A 15 -39.25 6.50 18.37
CA LEU A 15 -38.68 5.21 18.80
C LEU A 15 -38.14 4.41 17.60
N ASP A 16 -38.94 4.28 16.55
CA ASP A 16 -38.56 3.54 15.33
C ASP A 16 -37.39 4.22 14.61
N ASP A 17 -37.42 5.56 14.46
CA ASP A 17 -36.31 6.33 13.88
C ASP A 17 -34.99 6.19 14.68
N LYS A 18 -35.07 6.12 16.01
CA LYS A 18 -33.89 5.90 16.86
C LYS A 18 -33.32 4.50 16.67
N GLN A 19 -34.18 3.50 16.54
CA GLN A 19 -33.79 2.10 16.38
C GLN A 19 -33.14 1.85 15.02
N ASP A 20 -33.69 2.45 13.96
CA ASP A 20 -33.11 2.40 12.61
C ASP A 20 -31.75 3.11 12.54
N ASN A 21 -31.58 4.23 13.25
CA ASN A 21 -30.30 4.93 13.30
C ASN A 21 -29.21 4.13 14.03
N VAL A 22 -29.55 3.50 15.16
CA VAL A 22 -28.64 2.60 15.89
C VAL A 22 -28.27 1.38 15.04
N LEU A 23 -29.22 0.85 14.27
CA LEU A 23 -28.98 -0.28 13.36
C LEU A 23 -28.04 0.10 12.21
N GLN A 24 -28.14 1.32 11.68
CA GLN A 24 -27.25 1.80 10.62
C GLN A 24 -25.84 2.10 11.13
N GLN A 25 -25.71 2.71 12.31
CA GLN A 25 -24.42 2.94 12.96
C GLN A 25 -23.69 1.61 13.22
N SER A 26 -24.37 0.67 13.89
CA SER A 26 -23.80 -0.66 14.14
C SER A 26 -23.46 -1.40 12.85
N LYS A 27 -24.22 -1.19 11.75
CA LYS A 27 -23.87 -1.72 10.44
C LYS A 27 -22.58 -1.12 9.89
N ILE A 28 -22.38 0.19 9.97
CA ILE A 28 -21.15 0.86 9.52
C ILE A 28 -19.96 0.32 10.32
N GLU A 29 -20.05 0.32 11.65
CA GLU A 29 -19.01 -0.21 12.56
C GLU A 29 -18.70 -1.69 12.28
N ASN A 30 -19.72 -2.52 12.03
CA ASN A 30 -19.52 -3.91 11.64
C ASN A 30 -18.81 -4.07 10.29
N LEU A 31 -19.13 -3.23 9.30
CA LEU A 31 -18.48 -3.28 7.98
C LEU A 31 -17.01 -2.87 8.08
N ILE A 32 -16.73 -1.85 8.90
CA ILE A 32 -15.38 -1.42 9.26
C ILE A 32 -14.61 -2.57 9.93
N GLN A 33 -15.19 -3.18 10.96
CA GLN A 33 -14.55 -4.25 11.72
C GLN A 33 -14.26 -5.48 10.86
N LYS A 34 -15.15 -5.77 9.90
CA LYS A 34 -14.97 -6.86 8.92
C LYS A 34 -14.11 -6.49 7.71
N LYS A 35 -13.62 -5.24 7.63
CA LYS A 35 -12.91 -4.69 6.46
C LYS A 35 -13.66 -4.92 5.14
N ASP A 36 -15.00 -4.79 5.17
CA ASP A 36 -15.86 -4.97 4.00
C ASP A 36 -15.94 -3.67 3.18
N ASN A 37 -14.85 -3.41 2.47
CA ASN A 37 -14.63 -2.18 1.70
C ASN A 37 -15.69 -1.99 0.59
N ASN A 38 -16.17 -3.08 0.01
CA ASN A 38 -17.17 -3.05 -1.06
C ASN A 38 -18.50 -2.47 -0.58
N ASN A 39 -18.96 -2.89 0.59
CA ASN A 39 -20.22 -2.39 1.15
C ASN A 39 -20.04 -0.97 1.73
N LEU A 40 -18.89 -0.66 2.32
CA LEU A 40 -18.53 0.70 2.73
C LEU A 40 -18.62 1.69 1.54
N TYR A 41 -18.05 1.31 0.40
CA TYR A 41 -18.10 2.10 -0.83
C TYR A 41 -19.51 2.33 -1.34
N LYS A 42 -20.37 1.30 -1.31
CA LYS A 42 -21.78 1.41 -1.72
C LYS A 42 -22.53 2.40 -0.83
N LEU A 43 -22.28 2.40 0.48
CA LEU A 43 -22.89 3.37 1.41
C LEU A 43 -22.44 4.80 1.09
N LEU A 44 -21.13 4.99 0.89
CA LEU A 44 -20.53 6.29 0.58
C LEU A 44 -21.11 6.90 -0.70
N LYS A 45 -21.33 6.08 -1.75
CA LYS A 45 -21.94 6.52 -3.01
C LYS A 45 -23.39 6.96 -2.87
N LYS A 46 -24.18 6.26 -2.06
CA LYS A 46 -25.62 6.53 -1.89
C LYS A 46 -25.87 7.74 -1.00
N ASN A 47 -25.00 8.01 -0.03
CA ASN A 47 -25.21 9.10 0.91
C ASN A 47 -24.85 10.47 0.32
N LYS A 48 -25.87 11.34 0.16
CA LYS A 48 -25.68 12.73 -0.31
C LYS A 48 -24.81 13.57 0.63
N LYS A 49 -24.90 13.37 1.95
CA LYS A 49 -24.12 14.07 2.99
C LYS A 49 -22.62 13.70 2.94
N SER A 50 -22.28 12.56 2.32
CA SER A 50 -20.92 12.00 2.20
C SER A 50 -20.14 12.43 0.95
N ARG A 51 -20.66 13.38 0.17
CA ARG A 51 -20.05 13.78 -1.13
C ARG A 51 -18.84 14.72 -1.01
N THR A 52 -18.57 15.23 0.19
CA THR A 52 -17.48 16.18 0.42
C THR A 52 -16.12 15.47 0.37
N SER A 53 -15.13 16.09 -0.27
CA SER A 53 -13.76 15.61 -0.28
C SER A 53 -12.78 16.66 0.22
N TYR A 54 -11.69 16.21 0.84
CA TYR A 54 -10.71 17.06 1.49
C TYR A 54 -9.35 16.95 0.80
N LYS A 55 -8.54 18.01 0.85
CA LYS A 55 -7.18 18.03 0.29
C LYS A 55 -6.13 17.48 1.26
N LYS A 56 -6.40 17.61 2.56
CA LYS A 56 -5.53 17.20 3.66
C LYS A 56 -6.35 16.75 4.85
N LEU A 57 -5.79 15.90 5.69
CA LEU A 57 -6.34 15.51 7.00
C LEU A 57 -5.24 15.59 8.06
N LYS A 58 -5.60 15.79 9.32
CA LYS A 58 -4.69 15.69 10.46
C LYS A 58 -5.12 14.47 11.28
N TYR A 59 -4.20 13.54 11.49
CA TYR A 59 -4.41 12.36 12.32
C TYR A 59 -3.13 12.08 13.10
N ASP A 60 -3.28 11.82 14.40
CA ASP A 60 -2.18 11.61 15.35
C ASP A 60 -1.04 12.66 15.24
N GLY A 61 -1.43 13.95 15.22
CA GLY A 61 -0.48 15.06 15.09
C GLY A 61 0.11 15.28 13.68
N ILE A 62 0.02 14.30 12.78
CA ILE A 62 0.59 14.33 11.44
C ILE A 62 -0.44 14.84 10.41
N ILE A 63 0.02 15.64 9.44
CA ILE A 63 -0.81 16.12 8.33
C ILE A 63 -0.55 15.27 7.08
N TYR A 64 -1.58 14.56 6.64
CA TYR A 64 -1.56 13.78 5.41
C TYR A 64 -2.22 14.55 4.26
N LYS A 65 -1.66 14.42 3.06
CA LYS A 65 -2.09 15.09 1.82
C LYS A 65 -2.28 14.06 0.72
N ILE A 66 -3.25 14.31 -0.16
CA ILE A 66 -3.47 13.49 -1.36
C ILE A 66 -2.17 13.40 -2.17
N GLY A 67 -1.86 12.19 -2.62
CA GLY A 67 -0.68 11.86 -3.39
C GLY A 67 0.49 11.31 -2.58
N GLN A 68 0.46 11.41 -1.24
CA GLN A 68 1.47 10.79 -0.38
C GLN A 68 1.30 9.28 -0.30
N ASN A 69 2.40 8.58 -0.02
CA ASN A 69 2.38 7.14 0.24
C ASN A 69 2.36 6.90 1.74
N LEU A 70 1.70 5.82 2.15
CA LEU A 70 1.39 5.48 3.52
C LEU A 70 1.78 4.04 3.79
N CYS A 71 2.28 3.77 5.00
CA CYS A 71 2.24 2.43 5.58
C CYS A 71 0.87 2.23 6.22
N ILE A 72 0.20 1.13 5.88
CA ILE A 72 -1.13 0.79 6.34
C ILE A 72 -1.04 -0.50 7.15
N LYS A 73 -1.66 -0.48 8.33
CA LYS A 73 -1.62 -1.59 9.28
C LYS A 73 -2.16 -2.87 8.65
N ALA A 74 -1.37 -3.93 8.71
CA ALA A 74 -1.79 -5.27 8.33
C ALA A 74 -2.17 -6.12 9.55
N ASP A 75 -2.85 -7.24 9.32
CA ASP A 75 -3.09 -8.25 10.35
C ASP A 75 -1.83 -9.11 10.63
N ARG A 76 -0.80 -8.97 9.79
CA ARG A 76 0.48 -9.66 9.87
C ARG A 76 1.56 -8.73 10.45
N ARG A 77 2.76 -9.27 10.71
CA ARG A 77 3.93 -8.53 11.23
C ARG A 77 4.51 -7.48 10.28
N VAL A 78 3.91 -7.28 9.10
CA VAL A 78 4.49 -6.48 8.01
C VAL A 78 3.39 -5.60 7.44
N ASP A 79 3.60 -4.29 7.45
CA ASP A 79 2.64 -3.30 6.95
C ASP A 79 2.45 -3.37 5.43
N TYR A 80 1.23 -3.08 5.00
CA TYR A 80 0.88 -2.81 3.61
C TYR A 80 1.35 -1.41 3.21
N VAL A 81 1.48 -1.16 1.91
CA VAL A 81 1.87 0.15 1.38
C VAL A 81 0.80 0.65 0.42
N ALA A 82 0.41 1.92 0.55
CA ALA A 82 -0.66 2.47 -0.27
C ALA A 82 -0.44 3.96 -0.60
N LYS A 83 -0.96 4.40 -1.75
CA LYS A 83 -1.02 5.83 -2.12
C LYS A 83 -2.34 6.42 -1.64
N LEU A 84 -2.30 7.57 -0.98
CA LEU A 84 -3.49 8.32 -0.62
C LEU A 84 -4.10 8.99 -1.86
N ILE A 85 -5.27 8.53 -2.30
CA ILE A 85 -5.95 9.02 -3.51
C ILE A 85 -7.01 10.05 -3.18
N LYS A 86 -7.78 9.85 -2.11
CA LYS A 86 -8.88 10.76 -1.75
C LYS A 86 -9.11 10.72 -0.25
N ILE A 87 -9.55 11.85 0.29
CA ILE A 87 -10.01 11.96 1.68
C ILE A 87 -11.50 12.33 1.62
N VAL A 88 -12.34 11.56 2.32
CA VAL A 88 -13.79 11.74 2.33
C VAL A 88 -14.33 11.55 3.74
N LYS A 89 -15.63 11.81 3.91
CA LYS A 89 -16.37 11.44 5.10
C LYS A 89 -17.55 10.57 4.71
N LEU A 90 -17.84 9.55 5.51
CA LEU A 90 -19.13 8.89 5.54
C LEU A 90 -19.91 9.49 6.69
N VAL A 91 -21.12 9.97 6.42
CA VAL A 91 -22.05 10.45 7.45
C VAL A 91 -23.11 9.36 7.66
N ASP A 92 -23.59 9.16 8.88
CA ASP A 92 -24.76 8.31 9.11
C ASP A 92 -26.06 9.15 9.16
N ASN A 93 -27.15 8.57 9.66
CA ASN A 93 -28.42 9.29 9.78
C ASN A 93 -28.46 10.24 10.99
N ASN A 94 -27.63 10.00 12.00
CA ASN A 94 -27.47 10.83 13.19
C ASN A 94 -26.49 12.00 12.97
N ASP A 95 -26.03 12.20 11.74
CA ASP A 95 -24.98 13.16 11.40
C ASP A 95 -23.60 12.84 12.02
N GLU A 96 -23.39 11.61 12.49
CA GLU A 96 -22.08 11.13 12.94
C GLU A 96 -21.13 10.98 11.74
N ILE A 97 -19.86 11.35 11.92
CA ILE A 97 -18.88 11.46 10.85
C ILE A 97 -17.79 10.39 11.00
N TYR A 98 -17.70 9.53 10.00
CA TYR A 98 -16.64 8.53 9.86
C TYR A 98 -15.65 9.01 8.80
N PRO A 99 -14.45 9.49 9.18
CA PRO A 99 -13.43 9.90 8.24
C PRO A 99 -12.85 8.69 7.52
N LEU A 100 -12.82 8.73 6.20
CA LEU A 100 -12.32 7.63 5.38
C LEU A 100 -11.33 8.14 4.34
N ILE A 101 -10.39 7.28 3.96
CA ILE A 101 -9.45 7.54 2.89
C ILE A 101 -9.62 6.52 1.78
N LYS A 102 -9.62 6.99 0.54
CA LYS A 102 -9.44 6.14 -0.63
C LYS A 102 -7.95 5.97 -0.85
N VAL A 103 -7.50 4.73 -0.90
CA VAL A 103 -6.12 4.37 -1.19
C VAL A 103 -6.01 3.62 -2.50
N GLN A 104 -4.80 3.61 -3.07
CA GLN A 104 -4.38 2.71 -4.14
C GLN A 104 -3.28 1.82 -3.60
N TRP A 105 -3.42 0.51 -3.71
CA TRP A 105 -2.46 -0.41 -3.11
C TRP A 105 -1.15 -0.48 -3.89
N TYR A 106 -0.07 -0.67 -3.16
CA TYR A 106 1.18 -1.21 -3.67
C TYR A 106 1.36 -2.60 -3.09
N TYR A 107 1.54 -3.60 -3.95
CA TYR A 107 1.81 -4.95 -3.51
C TYR A 107 3.28 -5.11 -3.14
N ARG A 108 3.52 -5.79 -2.03
CA ARG A 108 4.82 -6.25 -1.58
C ARG A 108 5.05 -7.69 -2.02
N LYS A 109 6.30 -8.13 -1.95
CA LYS A 109 6.72 -9.48 -2.34
C LYS A 109 5.86 -10.61 -1.74
N PHE A 110 5.51 -10.53 -0.46
CA PHE A 110 4.69 -11.56 0.20
C PHE A 110 3.23 -11.62 -0.32
N GLU A 111 2.77 -10.58 -1.02
CA GLU A 111 1.43 -10.48 -1.62
C GLU A 111 1.39 -11.06 -3.04
N LEU A 112 2.56 -11.37 -3.62
CA LEU A 112 2.71 -11.90 -4.98
C LEU A 112 2.77 -13.44 -5.03
N GLY A 113 2.08 -14.13 -4.12
CA GLY A 113 2.25 -15.56 -3.83
C GLY A 113 2.08 -16.54 -5.00
N ASP A 114 1.44 -16.11 -6.09
CA ASP A 114 1.20 -16.95 -7.28
C ASP A 114 2.35 -16.90 -8.31
N LEU A 115 3.41 -16.12 -8.05
CA LEU A 115 4.53 -15.99 -8.97
C LEU A 115 5.46 -17.21 -8.93
N PRO A 116 6.10 -17.56 -10.07
CA PRO A 116 7.18 -18.54 -10.08
C PRO A 116 8.30 -18.16 -9.10
N MET A 117 8.89 -19.15 -8.43
CA MET A 117 9.98 -18.94 -7.48
C MET A 117 11.16 -18.16 -8.10
N THR A 118 11.42 -18.37 -9.38
CA THR A 118 12.46 -17.65 -10.13
C THR A 118 12.22 -16.15 -10.20
N TYR A 119 10.97 -15.70 -10.31
CA TYR A 119 10.63 -14.28 -10.28
C TYR A 119 10.70 -13.72 -8.87
N MET A 120 10.32 -14.52 -7.85
CA MET A 120 10.45 -14.12 -6.45
C MET A 120 11.91 -13.83 -6.06
N ASP A 121 12.88 -14.56 -6.63
CA ASP A 121 14.31 -14.31 -6.40
C ASP A 121 14.77 -12.94 -6.93
N TYR A 122 14.07 -12.36 -7.90
CA TYR A 122 14.42 -11.06 -8.48
C TYR A 122 13.88 -9.90 -7.66
N ILE A 123 12.89 -10.14 -6.80
CA ILE A 123 12.15 -9.11 -6.07
C ILE A 123 12.71 -8.93 -4.66
N SER A 124 12.97 -7.67 -4.29
CA SER A 124 13.44 -7.32 -2.94
C SER A 124 12.28 -7.24 -1.93
N GLU A 125 12.57 -7.45 -0.64
CA GLU A 125 11.62 -7.24 0.45
C GLU A 125 11.16 -5.77 0.62
N ASN A 126 11.98 -4.82 0.13
CA ASN A 126 11.69 -3.38 0.10
C ASN A 126 11.11 -2.91 -1.24
N GLU A 127 10.87 -3.83 -2.17
CA GLU A 127 10.26 -3.51 -3.45
C GLU A 127 8.73 -3.52 -3.36
N VAL A 128 8.11 -2.49 -3.92
CA VAL A 128 6.65 -2.32 -3.92
C VAL A 128 6.16 -2.07 -5.34
N PHE A 129 5.00 -2.63 -5.68
CA PHE A 129 4.46 -2.58 -7.03
C PHE A 129 3.09 -1.93 -7.05
N LYS A 130 2.98 -0.77 -7.70
CA LYS A 130 1.71 -0.04 -7.80
C LYS A 130 0.67 -0.89 -8.52
N THR A 131 -0.51 -1.07 -7.93
CA THR A 131 -1.59 -1.86 -8.54
C THR A 131 -2.72 -0.97 -9.06
N ASN A 132 -3.67 -1.57 -9.78
CA ASN A 132 -4.95 -0.93 -10.14
C ASN A 132 -6.06 -1.21 -9.11
N GLU A 133 -5.68 -1.59 -7.90
CA GLU A 133 -6.61 -1.91 -6.82
C GLU A 133 -6.75 -0.71 -5.88
N TYR A 134 -8.00 -0.44 -5.50
CA TYR A 134 -8.35 0.70 -4.68
C TYR A 134 -9.35 0.30 -3.63
N ASP A 135 -9.16 0.83 -2.43
CA ASP A 135 -10.10 0.61 -1.33
C ASP A 135 -10.39 1.91 -0.58
N TYR A 136 -11.52 1.90 0.11
CA TYR A 136 -11.81 2.88 1.15
C TYR A 136 -11.54 2.23 2.49
N ILE A 137 -10.63 2.83 3.25
CA ILE A 137 -10.23 2.37 4.58
C ILE A 137 -10.37 3.51 5.58
N GLU A 138 -10.29 3.13 6.85
CA GLU A 138 -10.31 4.07 7.96
C GLU A 138 -8.99 4.81 8.13
N ILE A 139 -9.04 5.99 8.74
CA ILE A 139 -7.83 6.78 9.01
C ILE A 139 -6.95 6.12 10.08
N GLU A 140 -7.55 5.34 10.97
CA GLU A 140 -6.91 4.62 12.07
C GLU A 140 -6.02 3.47 11.57
N SER A 141 -6.19 3.07 10.31
CA SER A 141 -5.32 2.09 9.67
C SER A 141 -3.97 2.69 9.23
N ILE A 142 -3.81 4.01 9.24
CA ILE A 142 -2.55 4.66 8.87
C ILE A 142 -1.54 4.46 9.99
N VAL A 143 -0.41 3.84 9.66
CA VAL A 143 0.72 3.67 10.60
C VAL A 143 1.69 4.84 10.47
N SER A 144 2.09 5.18 9.25
CA SER A 144 3.09 6.20 8.99
C SER A 144 3.11 6.63 7.51
N LEU A 145 3.95 7.63 7.18
CA LEU A 145 4.29 7.96 5.81
C LEU A 145 5.30 6.94 5.25
N ALA A 146 5.13 6.57 3.99
CA ALA A 146 6.08 5.76 3.23
C ALA A 146 6.85 6.61 2.21
N SER A 147 8.14 6.31 2.05
CA SER A 147 8.97 6.82 0.95
C SER A 147 9.06 5.76 -0.12
N ILE A 148 8.72 6.10 -1.37
CA ILE A 148 8.86 5.19 -2.51
C ILE A 148 9.78 5.88 -3.52
N LEU A 149 10.97 5.31 -3.68
CA LEU A 149 12.03 5.81 -4.54
C LEU A 149 12.06 5.08 -5.88
N THR A 150 12.82 5.63 -6.81
CA THR A 150 13.29 4.86 -7.97
C THR A 150 14.36 3.85 -7.53
N TYR A 151 14.58 2.81 -8.34
CA TYR A 151 15.67 1.85 -8.10
C TYR A 151 17.04 2.53 -7.95
N GLN A 152 17.33 3.53 -8.80
CA GLN A 152 18.63 4.22 -8.79
C GLN A 152 18.85 5.10 -7.55
N GLU A 153 17.78 5.68 -7.01
CA GLU A 153 17.85 6.45 -5.76
C GLU A 153 18.01 5.52 -4.57
N PHE A 154 17.28 4.39 -4.57
CA PHE A 154 17.36 3.38 -3.52
C PHE A 154 18.74 2.73 -3.44
N ASP A 155 19.33 2.38 -4.59
CA ASP A 155 20.67 1.76 -4.68
C ASP A 155 21.79 2.66 -4.13
N LYS A 156 21.54 3.98 -4.03
CA LYS A 156 22.49 4.96 -3.49
C LYS A 156 22.31 5.25 -2.00
N LEU A 157 21.34 4.63 -1.33
CA LEU A 157 21.12 4.86 0.10
C LEU A 157 22.21 4.23 0.95
N GLU A 158 22.85 5.04 1.80
CA GLU A 158 23.80 4.57 2.81
C GLU A 158 23.10 3.99 4.04
N THR A 159 21.93 4.53 4.37
CA THR A 159 21.11 4.10 5.52
C THR A 159 19.69 3.78 5.08
N MET A 160 19.15 2.73 5.69
CA MET A 160 17.82 2.21 5.41
C MET A 160 16.86 2.60 6.54
N ASN A 161 15.70 3.12 6.16
CA ASN A 161 14.56 3.31 7.07
C ASN A 161 13.50 2.26 6.73
N ASP A 162 12.87 1.67 7.74
CA ASP A 162 11.84 0.63 7.62
C ASP A 162 10.62 1.05 6.79
N THR A 163 10.41 2.36 6.58
CA THR A 163 9.35 2.91 5.72
C THR A 163 9.83 3.37 4.34
N THR A 164 11.05 3.00 3.95
CA THR A 164 11.62 3.29 2.63
C THR A 164 11.52 2.07 1.72
N TYR A 165 10.93 2.30 0.57
CA TYR A 165 10.69 1.34 -0.48
C TYR A 165 11.18 1.87 -1.81
N PHE A 166 11.21 1.00 -2.81
CA PHE A 166 11.45 1.41 -4.19
C PHE A 166 10.53 0.67 -5.15
N MET A 167 10.42 1.20 -6.36
CA MET A 167 9.61 0.63 -7.42
C MET A 167 10.37 0.71 -8.76
N ARG A 168 10.46 -0.40 -9.48
CA ARG A 168 10.91 -0.42 -10.89
C ARG A 168 9.80 -0.76 -11.88
N ALA A 169 8.69 -1.33 -11.40
CA ALA A 169 7.55 -1.72 -12.21
C ALA A 169 6.22 -1.52 -11.43
N ALA A 170 5.12 -1.43 -12.17
CA ALA A 170 3.77 -1.59 -11.63
C ALA A 170 3.33 -3.06 -11.74
N TYR A 171 2.31 -3.46 -10.97
CA TYR A 171 1.68 -4.77 -11.04
C TYR A 171 0.18 -4.60 -11.31
N ILE A 172 -0.20 -4.62 -12.58
CA ILE A 172 -1.53 -4.26 -13.06
C ILE A 172 -2.17 -5.50 -13.66
N ASN A 173 -3.41 -5.81 -13.26
CA ASN A 173 -4.14 -6.99 -13.75
C ASN A 173 -3.30 -8.29 -13.68
N ARG A 174 -2.57 -8.47 -12.57
CA ARG A 174 -1.68 -9.63 -12.33
C ARG A 174 -0.49 -9.74 -13.29
N THR A 175 -0.07 -8.64 -13.89
CA THR A 175 1.09 -8.57 -14.79
C THR A 175 2.01 -7.42 -14.42
N PHE A 176 3.33 -7.64 -14.55
CA PHE A 176 4.31 -6.57 -14.34
C PHE A 176 4.36 -5.63 -15.54
N GLN A 177 4.48 -4.34 -15.26
CA GLN A 177 4.63 -3.28 -16.26
C GLN A 177 5.80 -2.36 -15.86
N PRO A 178 6.95 -2.43 -16.57
CA PRO A 178 7.23 -3.33 -17.70
C PRO A 178 7.31 -4.80 -17.26
N PRO A 179 7.17 -5.77 -18.20
CA PRO A 179 7.40 -7.19 -17.94
C PRO A 179 8.81 -7.44 -17.34
N ILE A 180 8.97 -8.50 -16.56
CA ILE A 180 10.23 -8.81 -15.87
C ILE A 180 11.38 -9.00 -16.87
N GLU A 181 11.07 -9.55 -18.05
CA GLU A 181 12.01 -9.81 -19.12
C GLU A 181 12.65 -8.53 -19.67
N GLU A 182 11.98 -7.39 -19.52
CA GLU A 182 12.46 -6.08 -19.94
C GLU A 182 13.22 -5.34 -18.80
N TRP A 183 13.27 -5.91 -17.61
CA TRP A 183 14.00 -5.29 -16.50
C TRP A 183 15.50 -5.31 -16.79
N ALA A 184 16.18 -4.23 -16.42
CA ALA A 184 17.63 -4.13 -16.54
C ALA A 184 18.30 -5.31 -15.83
N THR A 185 19.24 -5.96 -16.52
CA THR A 185 19.95 -7.13 -16.01
C THR A 185 21.37 -6.78 -15.61
N THR A 186 21.92 -7.58 -14.71
CA THR A 186 23.32 -7.47 -14.29
C THR A 186 23.92 -8.87 -14.12
N CYS A 187 25.19 -8.93 -13.70
CA CYS A 187 25.96 -10.15 -13.48
C CYS A 187 26.18 -10.98 -14.77
N ILE A 188 27.04 -11.99 -14.67
CA ILE A 188 27.26 -12.94 -15.77
C ILE A 188 26.02 -13.78 -16.06
N CYS A 189 25.09 -13.90 -15.11
CA CYS A 189 23.84 -14.64 -15.25
C CYS A 189 22.73 -13.88 -15.99
N GLN A 190 22.93 -12.59 -16.30
CA GLN A 190 21.96 -11.74 -17.02
C GLN A 190 20.57 -11.74 -16.36
N LYS A 191 20.52 -11.65 -15.03
CA LYS A 191 19.27 -11.60 -14.25
C LYS A 191 19.03 -10.19 -13.70
N PRO A 192 17.76 -9.79 -13.47
CA PRO A 192 17.46 -8.53 -12.82
C PRO A 192 18.14 -8.44 -11.45
N PRO A 193 18.69 -7.28 -11.06
CA PRO A 193 19.30 -7.13 -9.76
C PRO A 193 18.23 -7.17 -8.67
N ASN A 194 18.57 -7.84 -7.58
CA ASN A 194 17.87 -7.79 -6.31
C ASN A 194 18.82 -7.21 -5.25
N PRO A 195 18.55 -6.01 -4.70
CA PRO A 195 19.37 -5.35 -3.66
C PRO A 195 19.59 -6.16 -2.38
N ASP A 196 18.74 -7.15 -2.10
CA ASP A 196 18.89 -8.01 -0.92
C ASP A 196 20.09 -8.96 -1.05
N LEU A 197 20.48 -9.27 -2.30
CA LEU A 197 21.60 -10.13 -2.63
C LEU A 197 22.94 -9.41 -2.50
N LYS A 198 24.03 -10.19 -2.53
CA LYS A 198 25.39 -9.66 -2.38
C LYS A 198 26.12 -9.66 -3.70
N TYR A 199 26.74 -8.53 -4.01
CA TYR A 199 27.44 -8.28 -5.25
C TYR A 199 28.88 -7.84 -5.00
N ILE A 200 29.71 -7.98 -6.03
CA ILE A 200 31.03 -7.40 -6.16
C ILE A 200 31.12 -6.70 -7.52
N GLN A 201 31.76 -5.54 -7.57
CA GLN A 201 31.94 -4.77 -8.80
C GLN A 201 33.25 -5.16 -9.47
N CYS A 202 33.21 -5.37 -10.79
CA CYS A 202 34.39 -5.59 -11.62
C CYS A 202 35.10 -4.26 -11.90
N GLU A 203 36.42 -4.20 -11.69
CA GLU A 203 37.21 -2.98 -11.96
C GLU A 203 37.31 -2.67 -13.46
N ALA A 204 37.34 -3.70 -14.31
CA ALA A 204 37.54 -3.53 -15.75
C ALA A 204 36.30 -2.98 -16.47
N CYS A 205 35.13 -3.55 -16.21
CA CYS A 205 33.88 -3.17 -16.90
C CYS A 205 32.89 -2.41 -16.02
N GLN A 206 33.20 -2.18 -14.75
CA GLN A 206 32.31 -1.54 -13.76
C GLN A 206 30.99 -2.27 -13.53
N GLY A 207 30.83 -3.49 -14.06
CA GLY A 207 29.65 -4.34 -13.91
C GLY A 207 29.60 -5.06 -12.57
N TRP A 208 28.39 -5.33 -12.08
CA TRP A 208 28.15 -5.99 -10.80
C TRP A 208 27.89 -7.49 -10.98
N CYS A 209 28.54 -8.33 -10.16
CA CYS A 209 28.36 -9.78 -10.17
C CYS A 209 27.87 -10.26 -8.81
N HIS A 210 26.88 -11.17 -8.79
CA HIS A 210 26.51 -11.88 -7.56
C HIS A 210 27.72 -12.64 -7.04
N LEU A 211 28.03 -12.56 -5.74
CA LEU A 211 29.14 -13.30 -5.15
C LEU A 211 29.06 -14.80 -5.45
N LYS A 212 27.84 -15.37 -5.40
CA LYS A 212 27.56 -16.77 -5.71
C LYS A 212 27.86 -17.15 -7.17
N CYS A 213 27.64 -16.24 -8.12
CA CYS A 213 27.88 -16.53 -9.54
C CYS A 213 29.38 -16.58 -9.90
N VAL A 214 30.24 -16.09 -9.01
CA VAL A 214 31.70 -16.06 -9.20
C VAL A 214 32.41 -16.83 -8.08
N ASP A 215 31.69 -17.72 -7.40
CA ASP A 215 32.18 -18.62 -6.34
C ASP A 215 32.93 -17.91 -5.19
N LEU A 216 32.49 -16.70 -4.86
CA LEU A 216 33.01 -15.91 -3.74
C LEU A 216 32.09 -15.96 -2.53
N THR A 217 32.69 -16.01 -1.35
CA THR A 217 32.00 -15.74 -0.09
C THR A 217 32.16 -14.27 0.28
N LYS A 218 31.35 -13.77 1.22
CA LYS A 218 31.46 -12.40 1.72
C LYS A 218 32.85 -12.10 2.28
N GLU A 219 33.44 -13.07 2.98
CA GLU A 219 34.76 -12.94 3.62
C GLU A 219 35.88 -12.90 2.59
N LYS A 220 35.78 -13.72 1.53
CA LYS A 220 36.74 -13.69 0.43
C LYS A 220 36.63 -12.38 -0.34
N ALA A 221 35.42 -11.96 -0.69
CA ALA A 221 35.18 -10.71 -1.41
C ALA A 221 35.75 -9.49 -0.68
N LYS A 222 35.62 -9.42 0.65
CA LYS A 222 36.19 -8.34 1.48
C LYS A 222 37.73 -8.31 1.49
N LYS A 223 38.39 -9.44 1.24
CA LYS A 223 39.87 -9.54 1.23
C LYS A 223 40.46 -9.27 -0.14
N LEU A 224 39.65 -9.23 -1.20
CA LEU A 224 40.11 -8.88 -2.53
C LEU A 224 40.35 -7.37 -2.59
N LEU A 225 41.56 -7.00 -3.00
CA LEU A 225 41.86 -5.60 -3.33
C LEU A 225 41.18 -5.24 -4.65
N ASN A 226 41.36 -6.10 -5.65
CA ASN A 226 40.87 -5.88 -7.00
C ASN A 226 40.10 -7.12 -7.47
N PHE A 227 38.97 -6.91 -8.15
CA PHE A 227 38.18 -7.97 -8.75
C PHE A 227 37.94 -7.70 -10.23
N VAL A 228 38.24 -8.70 -11.06
CA VAL A 228 37.94 -8.70 -12.51
C VAL A 228 37.02 -9.88 -12.78
N CYS A 229 35.86 -9.64 -13.40
CA CYS A 229 34.88 -10.69 -13.65
C CYS A 229 35.35 -11.67 -14.73
N PRO A 230 34.81 -12.90 -14.77
CA PRO A 230 35.19 -13.90 -15.76
C PRO A 230 35.04 -13.44 -17.22
N LYS A 231 34.06 -12.57 -17.51
CA LYS A 231 33.87 -11.99 -18.86
C LYS A 231 35.04 -11.09 -19.31
N CYS A 232 35.74 -10.45 -18.38
CA CYS A 232 36.86 -9.55 -18.67
C CYS A 232 38.23 -10.22 -18.51
N GLN A 233 38.28 -11.44 -17.99
CA GLN A 233 39.49 -12.26 -17.93
C GLN A 233 39.69 -13.09 -19.22
N GLN A 234 38.65 -13.16 -20.06
CA GLN A 234 38.69 -13.78 -21.39
C GLN A 234 39.39 -12.88 -22.40
#